data_AF-A0A5Y2SGL3-F1
#
_entry.id   AF-A0A5Y2SGL3-F1
#
_cell.length_a   1.000
_cell.length_b   1.000
_cell.length_c   1.000
_cell.angle_alpha   90.00
_cell.angle_beta   90.00
_cell.angle_gamma   90.00
#
_symmetry.space_group_name_H-M   'P 1'
#
loop_
_entity.id
_entity.type
_entity.pdbx_description
1 polymer ?
#
loop_
_entity_poly.entity_id
_entity_poly.type
_entity_poly.pdbx_seq_one_letter_code
_entity_poly.pdbx_strand_id
1 'polypeptide(L)'
;DPFQVAFGTIGMDNPARAIENARKNIRKAADVRATFGRYEVAMEDVEAERLIKSSAKFIDDYDWGWTPEELEAGYIGGGRMFEIEDQRRDYVDGYRDVLPEPHTLSDVVREFVYWDWLYSSRNAAGKELGYEFGYSEHHNSVCDRERYLEKLLTTIKPLSRAEAVEVCRWFLASGKDEYMEDKGAAVILNLVGECEE
;
A
#
# COMPACT_ATOMS: atom_id res chain seq x y z
N ASP A 1 33.15 21.48 19.03
CA ASP A 1 31.86 22.13 18.79
C ASP A 1 30.85 21.08 18.32
N PRO A 2 29.74 20.84 19.05
CA PRO A 2 28.70 19.91 18.62
C PRO A 2 28.13 20.20 17.22
N PHE A 3 28.20 21.45 16.75
CA PHE A 3 27.83 21.79 15.37
C PHE A 3 28.79 21.20 14.32
N GLN A 4 30.09 21.07 14.61
CA GLN A 4 31.05 20.45 13.69
C GLN A 4 30.88 18.93 13.56
N VAL A 5 30.40 18.27 14.62
CA VAL A 5 30.11 16.82 14.60
C VAL A 5 28.86 16.53 13.75
N ALA A 6 27.88 17.42 13.75
CA ALA A 6 26.66 17.31 12.95
C ALA A 6 26.91 17.47 11.43
N PHE A 7 27.89 18.28 11.03
CA PHE A 7 28.28 18.41 9.61
C PHE A 7 29.17 17.24 9.12
N GLY A 8 29.86 16.54 10.01
CA GLY A 8 30.74 15.41 9.66
C GLY A 8 30.00 14.11 9.27
N THR A 9 28.69 14.05 9.50
CA THR A 9 27.85 12.84 9.28
C THR A 9 26.84 12.98 8.13
N ILE A 10 26.73 14.16 7.52
CA ILE A 10 26.03 14.30 6.24
C ILE A 10 26.95 13.66 5.19
N GLY A 11 26.57 12.50 4.64
CA GLY A 11 27.36 11.82 3.61
C GLY A 11 27.86 12.82 2.55
N MET A 12 29.18 13.00 2.49
CA MET A 12 29.84 14.07 1.72
C MET A 12 29.62 13.96 0.20
N ASP A 13 29.02 12.86 -0.27
CA ASP A 13 28.90 12.56 -1.69
C ASP A 13 27.76 13.34 -2.36
N ASN A 14 26.74 13.81 -1.61
CA ASN A 14 25.66 14.64 -2.16
C ASN A 14 24.88 15.45 -1.09
N PRO A 15 25.46 16.54 -0.55
CA PRO A 15 24.81 17.38 0.46
C PRO A 15 23.53 18.06 -0.05
N ALA A 16 23.45 18.37 -1.35
CA ALA A 16 22.25 18.95 -1.95
C ALA A 16 21.05 17.99 -1.87
N ARG A 17 21.26 16.71 -2.19
CA ARG A 17 20.24 15.66 -2.06
C ARG A 17 19.85 15.44 -0.61
N ALA A 18 20.80 15.50 0.32
CA ALA A 18 20.48 15.40 1.76
C ALA A 18 19.58 16.55 2.23
N ILE A 19 19.87 17.79 1.81
CA ILE A 19 19.05 18.97 2.12
C ILE A 19 17.66 18.85 1.47
N GLU A 20 17.57 18.38 0.23
CA GLU A 20 16.31 18.16 -0.47
C GLU A 20 15.44 17.13 0.27
N ASN A 21 16.03 16.00 0.65
CA ASN A 21 15.35 14.95 1.41
C ASN A 21 14.88 15.45 2.78
N ALA A 22 15.72 16.21 3.49
CA ALA A 22 15.35 16.83 4.75
C ALA A 22 14.14 17.76 4.58
N ARG A 23 14.13 18.62 3.55
CA ARG A 23 13.00 19.51 3.24
C ARG A 23 11.73 18.73 2.90
N LYS A 24 11.85 17.64 2.14
CA LYS A 24 10.72 16.73 1.83
C LYS A 24 10.16 16.10 3.09
N ASN A 25 11.01 15.62 4.00
CA ASN A 25 10.59 15.01 5.26
C ASN A 25 9.89 16.04 6.17
N ILE A 26 10.44 17.26 6.30
CA ILE A 26 9.82 18.34 7.07
C ILE A 26 8.41 18.67 6.55
N ARG A 27 8.23 18.72 5.22
CA ARG A 27 6.92 18.96 4.60
C ARG A 27 5.94 17.82 4.92
N LYS A 28 6.34 16.57 4.70
CA LYS A 28 5.52 15.41 5.04
C LYS A 28 5.09 15.41 6.51
N ALA A 29 6.01 15.67 7.43
CA ALA A 29 5.74 15.77 8.85
C ALA A 29 4.77 16.92 9.19
N ALA A 30 4.85 18.05 8.47
CA ALA A 30 3.90 19.15 8.61
C ALA A 30 2.50 18.79 8.07
N ASP A 31 2.43 18.12 6.91
CA ASP A 31 1.18 17.68 6.29
C ASP A 31 0.43 16.68 7.18
N VAL A 32 1.14 15.79 7.86
CA VAL A 32 0.55 14.88 8.86
C VAL A 32 -0.13 15.66 9.98
N ARG A 33 0.54 16.66 10.58
CA ARG A 33 -0.08 17.48 11.64
C ARG A 33 -1.23 18.32 11.10
N ALA A 34 -1.15 18.81 9.87
CA ALA A 34 -2.23 19.56 9.24
C ALA A 34 -3.48 18.69 9.04
N THR A 35 -3.30 17.41 8.70
CA THR A 35 -4.39 16.47 8.43
C THR A 35 -4.97 15.86 9.70
N PHE A 36 -4.10 15.34 10.58
CA PHE A 36 -4.49 14.52 11.74
C PHE A 36 -4.40 15.29 13.07
N GLY A 37 -3.90 16.53 13.07
CA GLY A 37 -3.68 17.35 14.26
C GLY A 37 -2.40 16.99 15.03
N ARG A 38 -2.16 15.68 15.26
CA ARG A 38 -0.99 15.14 15.95
C ARG A 38 -0.55 13.81 15.35
N TYR A 39 0.69 13.41 15.60
CA TYR A 39 1.29 12.22 15.01
C TYR A 39 0.65 10.92 15.49
N GLU A 40 0.27 10.86 16.76
CA GLU A 40 -0.35 9.68 17.36
C GLU A 40 -1.69 9.35 16.70
N VAL A 41 -2.48 10.37 16.35
CA VAL A 41 -3.78 10.19 15.69
C VAL A 41 -3.63 9.64 14.27
N ALA A 42 -2.53 9.95 13.58
CA ALA A 42 -2.26 9.35 12.27
C ALA A 42 -2.06 7.82 12.37
N MET A 43 -1.66 7.30 13.54
CA MET A 43 -1.45 5.88 13.78
C MET A 43 -2.73 5.13 14.18
N GLU A 44 -3.80 5.83 14.55
CA GLU A 44 -5.08 5.21 14.88
C GLU A 44 -5.77 4.68 13.61
N ASP A 45 -6.54 3.60 13.74
CA ASP A 45 -7.31 3.06 12.62
C ASP A 45 -8.27 4.12 12.07
N VAL A 46 -8.26 4.30 10.76
CA VAL A 46 -9.27 5.13 10.07
C VAL A 46 -10.58 4.36 9.89
N GLU A 47 -11.64 5.05 9.50
CA GLU A 47 -12.96 4.42 9.30
C GLU A 47 -12.90 3.20 8.37
N ALA A 48 -12.19 3.31 7.24
CA ALA A 48 -12.05 2.20 6.29
C ALA A 48 -11.36 0.98 6.92
N GLU A 49 -10.36 1.17 7.77
CA GLU A 49 -9.70 0.05 8.47
C GLU A 49 -10.59 -0.53 9.56
N ARG A 50 -11.37 0.30 10.26
CA ARG A 50 -12.37 -0.18 11.23
C ARG A 50 -13.47 -1.00 10.54
N LEU A 51 -13.85 -0.62 9.33
CA LEU A 51 -14.78 -1.41 8.51
C LEU A 51 -14.17 -2.76 8.13
N ILE A 52 -12.91 -2.79 7.67
CA ILE A 52 -12.22 -4.06 7.41
C ILE A 52 -12.20 -4.94 8.67
N LYS A 53 -11.88 -4.37 9.84
CA LYS A 53 -11.86 -5.09 11.12
C LYS A 53 -13.24 -5.55 11.60
N SER A 54 -14.33 -4.99 11.09
CA SER A 54 -15.69 -5.44 11.41
C SER A 54 -16.20 -6.57 10.51
N SER A 55 -15.46 -6.90 9.43
CA SER A 55 -15.78 -8.02 8.55
C SER A 55 -15.80 -9.34 9.32
N ALA A 56 -16.79 -10.18 9.03
CA ALA A 56 -16.82 -11.56 9.55
C ALA A 56 -15.65 -12.42 9.02
N LYS A 57 -14.96 -11.93 7.99
CA LYS A 57 -13.79 -12.57 7.37
C LYS A 57 -12.47 -11.96 7.84
N PHE A 58 -12.49 -11.01 8.77
CA PHE A 58 -11.26 -10.41 9.28
C PHE A 58 -10.38 -11.46 9.98
N ILE A 59 -9.10 -11.47 9.61
CA ILE A 59 -8.10 -12.36 10.19
C ILE A 59 -7.19 -11.53 11.08
N ASP A 60 -7.34 -11.72 12.40
CA ASP A 60 -6.49 -11.13 13.44
C ASP A 60 -5.41 -12.11 13.93
N ASP A 61 -5.48 -13.37 13.48
CA ASP A 61 -4.56 -14.42 13.90
C ASP A 61 -3.29 -14.42 13.03
N TYR A 62 -2.14 -14.25 13.69
CA TYR A 62 -0.84 -14.25 13.03
C TYR A 62 -0.49 -15.63 12.45
N ASP A 63 -0.94 -16.70 13.09
CA ASP A 63 -0.66 -18.08 12.68
C ASP A 63 -1.80 -18.68 11.83
N TRP A 64 -2.66 -17.83 11.27
CA TRP A 64 -3.79 -18.28 10.45
C TRP A 64 -3.32 -19.14 9.27
N GLY A 65 -3.97 -20.28 9.08
CA GLY A 65 -3.66 -21.23 8.00
C GLY A 65 -2.54 -22.23 8.33
N TRP A 66 -1.88 -22.12 9.48
CA TRP A 66 -0.89 -23.10 9.93
C TRP A 66 -1.56 -24.39 10.41
N THR A 67 -0.96 -25.54 10.13
CA THR A 67 -1.42 -26.82 10.69
C THR A 67 -0.97 -26.98 12.15
N PRO A 68 -1.58 -27.88 12.94
CA PRO A 68 -1.13 -28.17 14.30
C PRO A 68 0.36 -28.57 14.38
N GLU A 69 0.85 -29.31 13.39
CA GLU A 69 2.25 -29.72 13.30
C GLU A 69 3.18 -28.53 13.00
N GLU A 70 2.75 -27.60 12.15
CA GLU A 70 3.50 -26.37 11.84
C GLU A 70 3.55 -25.42 13.05
N LEU A 71 2.44 -25.32 13.80
CA LEU A 71 2.38 -24.59 15.06
C LEU A 71 3.32 -25.20 16.11
N GLU A 72 3.36 -26.53 16.23
CA GLU A 72 4.29 -27.23 17.13
C GLU A 72 5.74 -27.04 16.70
N ALA A 73 6.03 -27.07 15.40
CA ALA A 73 7.35 -26.83 14.86
C ALA A 73 7.81 -25.36 15.02
N GLY A 74 6.88 -24.42 15.10
CA GLY A 74 7.15 -22.98 15.25
C GLY A 74 7.69 -22.33 13.98
N TYR A 75 7.56 -22.98 12.82
CA TYR A 75 7.93 -22.41 11.52
C TYR A 75 7.15 -23.06 10.38
N ILE A 76 7.00 -22.32 9.28
CA ILE A 76 6.53 -22.83 7.99
C ILE A 76 7.64 -22.74 6.95
N GLY A 77 7.60 -23.62 5.95
CA GLY A 77 8.52 -23.54 4.80
C GLY A 77 8.19 -22.35 3.89
N GLY A 78 9.18 -21.83 3.17
CA GLY A 78 8.99 -20.64 2.31
C GLY A 78 7.89 -20.80 1.24
N GLY A 79 7.71 -22.00 0.67
CA GLY A 79 6.61 -22.26 -0.27
C GLY A 79 5.23 -22.23 0.39
N ARG A 80 5.12 -22.70 1.64
CA ARG A 80 3.88 -22.74 2.42
C ARG A 80 3.35 -21.33 2.72
N MET A 81 4.25 -20.36 2.90
CA MET A 81 3.87 -18.96 3.11
C MET A 81 3.04 -18.42 1.94
N PHE A 82 3.45 -18.66 0.69
CA PHE A 82 2.70 -18.22 -0.49
C PHE A 82 1.34 -18.91 -0.61
N GLU A 83 1.26 -20.21 -0.31
CA GLU A 83 -0.01 -20.93 -0.30
C GLU A 83 -1.00 -20.36 0.74
N ILE A 84 -0.52 -20.03 1.94
CA ILE A 84 -1.33 -19.42 3.00
C ILE A 84 -1.77 -18.02 2.57
N GLU A 85 -0.89 -17.22 1.97
CA GLU A 85 -1.25 -15.90 1.45
C GLU A 85 -2.36 -15.99 0.38
N ASP A 86 -2.26 -16.94 -0.55
CA ASP A 86 -3.29 -17.12 -1.58
C ASP A 86 -4.62 -17.59 -0.98
N GLN A 87 -4.59 -18.55 -0.04
CA GLN A 87 -5.78 -18.97 0.72
C GLN A 87 -6.41 -17.81 1.49
N ARG A 88 -5.58 -16.96 2.10
CA ARG A 88 -6.02 -15.77 2.84
C ARG A 88 -6.74 -14.81 1.91
N ARG A 89 -6.12 -14.48 0.77
CA ARG A 89 -6.67 -13.56 -0.25
C ARG A 89 -8.01 -14.04 -0.79
N ASP A 90 -8.13 -15.35 -1.04
CA ASP A 90 -9.38 -15.95 -1.52
C ASP A 90 -10.48 -15.94 -0.44
N TYR A 91 -10.11 -16.19 0.82
CA TYR A 91 -11.07 -16.18 1.93
C TYR A 91 -11.62 -14.77 2.20
N VAL A 92 -10.73 -13.79 2.36
CA VAL A 92 -11.12 -12.40 2.70
C VAL A 92 -11.81 -11.69 1.54
N ASP A 93 -11.56 -12.12 0.29
CA ASP A 93 -12.16 -11.59 -0.94
C ASP A 93 -12.13 -10.05 -1.00
N GLY A 94 -10.97 -9.46 -0.66
CA GLY A 94 -10.77 -8.02 -0.66
C GLY A 94 -11.75 -7.23 0.21
N TYR A 95 -12.31 -7.84 1.26
CA TYR A 95 -13.23 -7.22 2.23
C TYR A 95 -14.44 -6.53 1.58
N ARG A 96 -14.92 -7.07 0.45
CA ARG A 96 -16.06 -6.55 -0.31
C ARG A 96 -17.39 -6.62 0.45
N ASP A 97 -17.44 -7.37 1.55
CA ASP A 97 -18.59 -7.45 2.44
C ASP A 97 -18.78 -6.18 3.29
N VAL A 98 -17.71 -5.39 3.47
CA VAL A 98 -17.71 -4.19 4.35
C VAL A 98 -17.25 -2.92 3.67
N LEU A 99 -16.40 -3.01 2.64
CA LEU A 99 -15.94 -1.85 1.87
C LEU A 99 -16.81 -1.63 0.61
N PRO A 100 -16.95 -0.37 0.15
CA PRO A 100 -17.68 -0.09 -1.08
C PRO A 100 -17.04 -0.77 -2.29
N GLU A 101 -17.89 -1.25 -3.22
CA GLU A 101 -17.45 -1.83 -4.49
C GLU A 101 -17.03 -0.70 -5.46
N PRO A 102 -15.79 -0.71 -5.99
CA PRO A 102 -15.39 0.22 -7.04
C PRO A 102 -16.12 -0.10 -8.35
N HIS A 103 -16.68 0.91 -9.00
CA HIS A 103 -17.45 0.72 -10.24
C HIS A 103 -16.72 1.23 -11.49
N THR A 104 -15.65 1.99 -11.30
CA THR A 104 -14.87 2.63 -12.37
C THR A 104 -13.37 2.43 -12.11
N LEU A 105 -12.55 2.49 -13.15
CA LEU A 105 -11.10 2.45 -12.96
C LEU A 105 -10.60 3.65 -12.14
N SER A 106 -11.28 4.80 -12.24
CA SER A 106 -11.02 5.96 -11.38
C SER A 106 -11.28 5.69 -9.90
N ASP A 107 -12.32 4.91 -9.56
CA ASP A 107 -12.58 4.52 -8.16
C ASP A 107 -11.45 3.64 -7.63
N VAL A 108 -11.02 2.66 -8.45
CA VAL A 108 -9.91 1.77 -8.14
C VAL A 108 -8.62 2.55 -7.88
N VAL A 109 -8.25 3.46 -8.78
CA VAL A 109 -7.04 4.30 -8.64
C VAL A 109 -7.13 5.21 -7.42
N ARG A 110 -8.30 5.82 -7.17
CA ARG A 110 -8.50 6.68 -5.99
C ARG A 110 -8.28 5.90 -4.70
N GLU A 111 -8.72 4.65 -4.64
CA GLU A 111 -8.52 3.81 -3.46
C GLU A 111 -7.04 3.44 -3.25
N PHE A 112 -6.30 3.07 -4.30
CA PHE A 112 -4.84 2.87 -4.19
C PHE A 112 -4.11 4.12 -3.70
N VAL A 113 -4.40 5.27 -4.31
CA VAL A 113 -3.78 6.55 -3.93
C VAL A 113 -4.10 6.91 -2.48
N TYR A 114 -5.30 6.59 -2.00
CA TYR A 114 -5.67 6.78 -0.60
C TYR A 114 -4.83 5.94 0.35
N TRP A 115 -4.67 4.64 0.08
CA TRP A 115 -3.87 3.75 0.91
C TRP A 115 -2.39 4.14 0.91
N ASP A 116 -1.81 4.39 -0.26
CA ASP A 116 -0.43 4.86 -0.40
C ASP A 116 -0.19 6.15 0.41
N TRP A 117 -1.14 7.10 0.32
CA TRP A 117 -1.07 8.35 1.06
C TRP A 117 -1.17 8.15 2.58
N LEU A 118 -2.10 7.31 3.04
CA LEU A 118 -2.31 7.06 4.47
C LEU A 118 -1.06 6.44 5.09
N TYR A 119 -0.51 5.40 4.46
CA TYR A 119 0.65 4.68 4.99
C TYR A 119 1.95 5.49 4.84
N SER A 120 2.08 6.29 3.78
CA SER A 120 3.17 7.27 3.67
C SER A 120 3.10 8.34 4.78
N SER A 121 1.88 8.78 5.13
CA SER A 121 1.64 9.71 6.24
C SER A 121 1.99 9.07 7.59
N ARG A 122 1.59 7.82 7.82
CA ARG A 122 1.96 7.04 9.02
C ARG A 122 3.45 6.81 9.13
N ASN A 123 4.12 6.51 8.02
CA ASN A 123 5.57 6.36 8.00
C ASN A 123 6.26 7.65 8.46
N ALA A 124 5.79 8.80 7.97
CA ALA A 124 6.29 10.11 8.40
C ALA A 124 6.00 10.36 9.89
N ALA A 125 4.78 10.06 10.36
CA ALA A 125 4.40 10.19 11.77
C ALA A 125 5.27 9.31 12.69
N GLY A 126 5.44 8.03 12.34
CA GLY A 126 6.21 7.07 13.13
C GLY A 126 7.67 7.48 13.31
N LYS A 127 8.28 8.07 12.28
CA LYS A 127 9.65 8.62 12.39
C LYS A 127 9.74 9.77 13.38
N GLU A 128 8.75 10.67 13.39
CA GLU A 128 8.69 11.79 14.34
C GLU A 128 8.42 11.31 15.78
N LEU A 129 7.71 10.19 15.94
CA LEU A 129 7.50 9.51 17.23
C LEU A 129 8.71 8.69 17.71
N GLY A 130 9.79 8.64 16.92
CA GLY A 130 11.03 7.96 17.28
C GLY A 130 11.10 6.48 16.91
N TYR A 131 10.20 5.98 16.05
CA TYR A 131 10.35 4.64 15.49
C TYR A 131 11.53 4.62 14.52
N GLU A 132 12.51 3.76 14.81
CA GLU A 132 13.79 3.67 14.09
C GLU A 132 13.61 3.52 12.57
N PHE A 133 12.57 2.79 12.15
CA PHE A 133 12.27 2.50 10.75
C PHE A 133 10.91 3.07 10.27
N GLY A 134 10.14 3.70 11.14
CA GLY A 134 8.77 4.17 10.83
C GLY A 134 7.78 3.03 10.60
N TYR A 135 6.69 3.32 9.88
CA TYR A 135 5.65 2.37 9.47
C TYR A 135 5.81 2.13 7.96
N SER A 136 6.60 1.14 7.57
CA SER A 136 7.14 1.06 6.21
C SER A 136 6.23 0.40 5.17
N GLU A 137 5.28 -0.43 5.60
CA GLU A 137 4.51 -1.30 4.71
C GLU A 137 3.02 -1.19 5.00
N HIS A 138 2.19 -1.54 4.00
CA HIS A 138 0.75 -1.63 4.19
C HIS A 138 0.42 -2.79 5.14
N HIS A 139 -0.64 -2.62 5.95
CA HIS A 139 -1.13 -3.72 6.76
C HIS A 139 -1.64 -4.84 5.85
N ASN A 140 -1.49 -6.10 6.26
CA ASN A 140 -1.89 -7.27 5.48
C ASN A 140 -3.32 -7.16 4.90
N SER A 141 -4.26 -6.67 5.71
CA SER A 141 -5.64 -6.48 5.28
C SER A 141 -5.81 -5.45 4.15
N VAL A 142 -4.95 -4.42 4.12
CA VAL A 142 -4.90 -3.45 3.02
C VAL A 142 -4.25 -4.09 1.80
N CYS A 143 -3.17 -4.85 1.95
CA CYS A 143 -2.56 -5.61 0.85
C CYS A 143 -3.57 -6.57 0.20
N ASP A 144 -4.41 -7.24 1.00
CA ASP A 144 -5.45 -8.13 0.48
C ASP A 144 -6.53 -7.36 -0.32
N ARG A 145 -6.91 -6.16 0.15
CA ARG A 145 -7.81 -5.25 -0.59
C ARG A 145 -7.17 -4.79 -1.89
N GLU A 146 -5.91 -4.38 -1.84
CA GLU A 146 -5.14 -3.96 -3.00
C GLU A 146 -5.06 -5.07 -4.05
N ARG A 147 -4.84 -6.32 -3.64
CA ARG A 147 -4.83 -7.46 -4.57
C ARG A 147 -6.17 -7.66 -5.28
N TYR A 148 -7.29 -7.35 -4.62
CA TYR A 148 -8.60 -7.34 -5.27
C TYR A 148 -8.75 -6.14 -6.23
N LEU A 149 -8.28 -4.94 -5.86
CA LEU A 149 -8.25 -3.77 -6.73
C LEU A 149 -7.41 -4.00 -8.01
N GLU A 150 -6.31 -4.75 -7.90
CA GLU A 150 -5.50 -5.18 -9.05
C GLU A 150 -6.30 -6.02 -10.04
N LYS A 151 -7.14 -6.95 -9.55
CA LYS A 151 -8.07 -7.71 -10.41
C LYS A 151 -9.11 -6.79 -11.08
N LEU A 152 -9.52 -5.71 -10.43
CA LEU A 152 -10.43 -4.73 -11.04
C LEU A 152 -9.78 -3.92 -12.15
N LEU A 153 -8.49 -3.61 -12.05
CA LEU A 153 -7.74 -2.91 -13.11
C LEU A 153 -7.73 -3.68 -14.43
N THR A 154 -7.81 -5.01 -14.39
CA THR A 154 -7.83 -5.86 -15.60
C THR A 154 -9.23 -6.16 -16.11
N THR A 155 -10.27 -5.99 -15.29
CA THR A 155 -11.64 -6.44 -15.59
C THR A 155 -12.63 -5.29 -15.83
N ILE A 156 -12.53 -4.18 -15.10
CA ILE A 156 -13.38 -3.01 -15.33
C ILE A 156 -12.92 -2.33 -16.62
N LYS A 157 -13.85 -2.11 -17.56
CA LYS A 157 -13.56 -1.36 -18.78
C LYS A 157 -13.51 0.13 -18.48
N PRO A 158 -12.57 0.89 -19.10
CA PRO A 158 -12.59 2.35 -18.98
C PRO A 158 -13.94 2.91 -19.46
N LEU A 159 -14.55 3.79 -18.67
CA LEU A 159 -15.78 4.49 -19.01
C LEU A 159 -15.58 5.46 -20.18
N SER A 160 -14.36 5.95 -20.35
CA SER A 160 -13.98 6.85 -21.43
C SER A 160 -12.51 6.71 -21.78
N ARG A 161 -12.13 7.19 -22.98
CA ARG A 161 -10.72 7.31 -23.37
C ARG A 161 -9.93 8.24 -22.44
N ALA A 162 -10.58 9.26 -21.87
CA ALA A 162 -9.93 10.16 -20.92
C ALA A 162 -9.55 9.41 -19.64
N GLU A 163 -10.47 8.63 -19.08
CA GLU A 163 -10.19 7.79 -17.91
C GLU A 163 -9.09 6.76 -18.22
N ALA A 164 -9.15 6.10 -19.37
CA ALA A 164 -8.12 5.13 -19.78
C ALA A 164 -6.71 5.77 -19.80
N VAL A 165 -6.59 6.99 -20.35
CA VAL A 165 -5.32 7.72 -20.42
C VAL A 165 -4.84 8.14 -19.02
N GLU A 166 -5.72 8.62 -18.16
CA GLU A 166 -5.36 9.04 -16.79
C GLU A 166 -4.91 7.84 -15.95
N VAL A 167 -5.65 6.74 -16.00
CA VAL A 167 -5.31 5.49 -15.31
C VAL A 167 -4.01 4.90 -15.84
N CYS A 168 -3.79 4.93 -17.16
CA CYS A 168 -2.54 4.47 -17.77
C CYS A 168 -1.33 5.29 -17.29
N ARG A 169 -1.44 6.62 -17.26
CA ARG A 169 -0.37 7.48 -16.74
C ARG A 169 -0.06 7.20 -15.28
N TRP A 170 -1.09 7.03 -14.45
CA TRP A 170 -0.92 6.67 -13.06
C TRP A 170 -0.23 5.30 -12.92
N PHE A 171 -0.71 4.29 -13.66
CA PHE A 171 -0.20 2.92 -13.59
C PHE A 171 1.29 2.87 -13.91
N LEU A 172 1.71 3.48 -15.03
CA LEU A 172 3.11 3.54 -15.46
C LEU A 172 4.01 4.33 -14.49
N ALA A 173 3.44 5.29 -13.74
CA ALA A 173 4.19 6.07 -12.75
C ALA A 173 4.24 5.40 -11.37
N SER A 174 3.32 4.48 -11.09
CA SER A 174 3.15 3.85 -9.78
C SER A 174 4.19 2.76 -9.48
N GLY A 175 4.80 2.17 -10.52
CA GLY A 175 5.69 1.01 -10.38
C GLY A 175 4.97 -0.29 -9.99
N LYS A 176 3.62 -0.31 -9.98
CA LYS A 176 2.85 -1.51 -9.64
C LYS A 176 3.04 -2.65 -10.64
N ASP A 177 3.43 -2.35 -11.87
CA ASP A 177 3.77 -3.34 -12.88
C ASP A 177 4.89 -4.29 -12.44
N GLU A 178 5.83 -3.85 -11.60
CA GLU A 178 6.94 -4.68 -11.13
C GLU A 178 6.49 -5.86 -10.25
N TYR A 179 5.36 -5.73 -9.57
CA TYR A 179 4.84 -6.70 -8.60
C TYR A 179 3.62 -7.49 -9.11
N MET A 180 3.10 -7.12 -10.28
CA MET A 180 1.99 -7.80 -10.94
C MET A 180 2.46 -9.00 -11.78
N GLU A 181 1.57 -9.98 -11.91
CA GLU A 181 1.73 -11.03 -12.92
C GLU A 181 1.83 -10.42 -14.33
N ASP A 182 2.66 -11.02 -15.19
CA ASP A 182 2.95 -10.56 -16.55
C ASP A 182 3.39 -9.09 -16.66
N LYS A 183 3.97 -8.53 -15.60
CA LYS A 183 4.41 -7.13 -15.53
C LYS A 183 3.31 -6.14 -15.89
N GLY A 184 2.08 -6.42 -15.47
CA GLY A 184 0.94 -5.53 -15.71
C GLY A 184 0.42 -5.51 -17.16
N ALA A 185 0.87 -6.43 -18.03
CA ALA A 185 0.43 -6.48 -19.42
C ALA A 185 -1.09 -6.55 -19.57
N ALA A 186 -1.77 -7.32 -18.72
CA ALA A 186 -3.24 -7.42 -18.72
C ALA A 186 -3.92 -6.07 -18.43
N VAL A 187 -3.36 -5.26 -17.53
CA VAL A 187 -3.87 -3.91 -17.23
C VAL A 187 -3.67 -3.01 -18.45
N ILE A 188 -2.48 -3.04 -19.07
CA ILE A 188 -2.19 -2.23 -20.25
C ILE A 188 -3.15 -2.59 -21.40
N LEU A 189 -3.34 -3.88 -21.68
CA LEU A 189 -4.26 -4.36 -22.71
C LEU A 189 -5.71 -3.91 -22.43
N ASN A 190 -6.14 -3.97 -21.17
CA ASN A 190 -7.46 -3.49 -20.79
C ASN A 190 -7.63 -1.98 -21.03
N LEU A 191 -6.57 -1.18 -20.82
CA LEU A 191 -6.59 0.27 -20.98
C LEU A 191 -6.51 0.73 -22.45
N VAL A 192 -5.72 0.05 -23.28
CA VAL A 192 -5.55 0.43 -24.70
C VAL A 192 -6.66 -0.13 -25.60
N GLY A 193 -7.33 -1.19 -25.16
CA GLY A 193 -8.32 -1.93 -25.95
C GLY A 193 -7.67 -3.00 -26.84
N GLU A 194 -8.49 -3.92 -27.36
CA GLU A 194 -8.02 -4.92 -28.33
C GLU A 194 -7.65 -4.21 -29.65
N CYS A 195 -6.49 -4.53 -30.21
CA CYS A 195 -6.18 -4.14 -31.58
C CYS A 195 -7.10 -4.92 -32.52
N GLU A 196 -7.84 -4.22 -33.39
CA GLU A 196 -8.55 -4.88 -34.49
C GLU A 196 -7.53 -5.57 -35.40
N GLU A 197 -7.74 -6.88 -35.69
CA GLU A 197 -6.93 -7.67 -36.65
C GLU A 197 -7.15 -7.24 -38.10
#